data_AF-A0A3D9AWT9-F1
#
_entry.id   AF-A0A3D9AWT9-F1
#
_cell.length_a   1.000
_cell.length_b   1.000
_cell.length_c   1.000
_cell.angle_alpha   90.00
_cell.angle_beta   90.00
_cell.angle_gamma   90.00
#
_symmetry.space_group_name_H-M   'P 1'
#
loop_
_entity.id
_entity.type
_entity.pdbx_description
1 polymer ?
#
loop_
_entity_poly.entity_id
_entity_poly.type
_entity_poly.pdbx_seq_one_letter_code
_entity_poly.pdbx_strand_id
1 'polypeptide(L)' 'MKKPVFYHAGCPVCVNAEHDMIELIGRENIDIVHLGNDRSKISEAEKAGVQSVPALVTPNGNVLHINFGASLDDLKK' A
#
# COMPACT_ATOMS: atom_id res chain seq x y z
N MET A 1 -6.21 -15.58 10.16
CA MET A 1 -5.19 -15.16 9.17
C MET A 1 -4.95 -13.67 9.36
N LYS A 2 -3.71 -13.18 9.19
CA LYS A 2 -3.44 -11.72 9.23
C LYS A 2 -4.04 -11.06 7.99
N LYS A 3 -4.68 -9.91 8.15
CA LYS A 3 -5.16 -9.11 7.01
C LYS A 3 -3.96 -8.41 6.35
N PRO A 4 -3.98 -8.20 5.03
CA PRO A 4 -3.07 -7.25 4.40
C PRO A 4 -3.28 -5.84 4.97
N VAL A 5 -2.19 -5.08 5.06
CA VAL A 5 -2.19 -3.71 5.57
C VAL A 5 -1.81 -2.75 4.45
N PHE A 6 -2.68 -1.82 4.12
CA PHE A 6 -2.47 -0.78 3.13
C PHE A 6 -2.04 0.53 3.81
N TYR A 7 -0.84 1.00 3.49
CA TYR A 7 -0.28 2.26 3.99
C TYR A 7 -0.37 3.34 2.93
N HIS A 8 -0.86 4.52 3.31
CA HIS A 8 -0.94 5.68 2.43
C HIS A 8 -0.81 7.01 3.19
N ALA A 9 -0.72 8.13 2.46
CA ALA A 9 -0.53 9.47 3.04
C ALA A 9 -1.54 10.52 2.55
N GLY A 10 -2.64 10.09 1.92
CA GLY A 10 -3.69 11.00 1.43
C GLY A 10 -3.36 11.76 0.14
N CYS A 11 -2.27 11.40 -0.54
CA CYS A 11 -1.93 11.92 -1.86
C CYS A 11 -3.00 11.54 -2.91
N PRO A 12 -3.17 12.27 -4.04
CA PRO A 12 -4.22 11.94 -5.02
C PRO A 12 -4.17 10.49 -5.53
N VAL A 13 -2.97 9.96 -5.80
CA VAL A 13 -2.79 8.54 -6.20
C VAL A 13 -3.13 7.57 -5.05
N CYS A 14 -2.92 8.00 -3.80
CA CYS A 14 -3.24 7.22 -2.61
C CYS A 14 -4.74 6.97 -2.48
N VAL A 15 -5.57 7.98 -2.76
CA VAL A 15 -7.04 7.88 -2.64
C VAL A 15 -7.61 6.92 -3.67
N ASN A 16 -7.15 7.01 -4.92
CA ASN A 16 -7.57 6.06 -5.96
C ASN A 16 -7.14 4.63 -5.61
N ALA A 17 -5.88 4.44 -5.19
CA ALA A 17 -5.39 3.14 -4.79
C ALA A 17 -6.17 2.56 -3.59
N GLU A 18 -6.58 3.39 -2.62
CA GLU A 18 -7.40 2.94 -1.50
C GLU A 18 -8.75 2.38 -1.96
N HIS A 19 -9.45 3.11 -2.83
CA HIS A 19 -10.73 2.65 -3.39
C HIS A 19 -10.58 1.34 -4.15
N ASP A 20 -9.57 1.24 -5.02
CA ASP A 20 -9.30 0.02 -5.81
C ASP A 20 -8.97 -1.17 -4.89
N MET A 21 -8.18 -0.96 -3.84
CA MET A 21 -7.87 -2.01 -2.87
C MET A 21 -9.10 -2.47 -2.09
N ILE A 22 -9.98 -1.55 -1.71
CA ILE A 22 -11.26 -1.89 -1.06
C ILE A 22 -12.16 -2.69 -1.99
N GLU A 23 -12.25 -2.32 -3.26
CA GLU A 23 -13.07 -3.02 -4.26
C GLU A 23 -12.55 -4.45 -4.53
N LEU A 24 -11.24 -4.61 -4.66
CA LEU A 24 -10.62 -5.90 -4.99
C LEU A 24 -10.56 -6.87 -3.80
N ILE A 25 -10.27 -6.37 -2.60
CA ILE A 25 -10.00 -7.21 -1.41
C ILE A 25 -11.24 -7.27 -0.50
N GLY A 26 -12.06 -6.22 -0.51
CA GLY A 26 -13.17 -6.01 0.42
C GLY A 26 -12.73 -5.29 1.70
N ARG A 27 -13.52 -4.27 2.11
CA ARG A 27 -13.20 -3.40 3.26
C ARG A 27 -12.94 -4.15 4.57
N GLU A 28 -13.61 -5.28 4.78
CA GLU A 28 -13.47 -6.12 5.97
C GLU A 28 -12.19 -6.97 5.95
N ASN A 29 -11.56 -7.13 4.79
CA ASN A 29 -10.40 -8.00 4.60
C ASN A 29 -9.07 -7.23 4.50
N ILE A 30 -9.09 -5.91 4.65
CA ILE A 30 -7.91 -5.05 4.53
C ILE A 30 -7.88 -4.04 5.68
N ASP A 31 -6.69 -3.85 6.25
CA ASP A 31 -6.43 -2.79 7.23
C ASP A 31 -5.85 -1.59 6.51
N ILE A 32 -6.46 -0.41 6.68
CA ILE A 32 -6.03 0.82 6.00
C ILE A 32 -5.41 1.75 7.04
N VAL A 33 -4.18 2.18 6.79
CA VAL A 33 -3.39 3.04 7.68
C VAL A 33 -2.97 4.32 6.96
N HIS A 34 -3.52 5.44 7.41
CA HIS A 34 -3.18 6.76 6.91
C HIS A 34 -2.02 7.37 7.70
N LEU A 35 -0.79 7.25 7.20
CA LEU A 35 0.44 7.73 7.86
C LEU A 35 0.49 9.25 8.05
N GLY A 36 -0.24 10.00 7.20
CA GLY A 36 -0.41 11.44 7.38
C GLY A 36 -1.23 11.83 8.63
N ASN A 37 -2.13 10.94 9.09
CA ASN A 37 -3.01 11.18 10.23
C ASN A 37 -2.44 10.54 11.50
N ASP A 38 -1.92 9.32 11.39
CA ASP A 38 -1.26 8.63 12.49
C ASP A 38 0.23 8.43 12.18
N ARG A 39 1.02 9.43 12.53
CA ARG A 39 2.49 9.41 12.34
C ARG A 39 3.20 8.39 13.23
N SER A 40 2.56 7.91 14.30
CA SER A 40 3.17 6.88 15.17
C SER A 40 3.36 5.55 14.45
N LYS A 41 2.57 5.31 13.39
CA LYS A 41 2.61 4.13 12.54
C LYS A 41 3.73 4.12 11.51
N ILE A 42 4.47 5.22 11.35
CA ILE A 42 5.60 5.29 10.40
C ILE A 42 6.67 4.24 10.75
N SER A 43 7.05 4.14 12.02
CA SER A 43 8.06 3.15 12.45
C SER A 43 7.59 1.70 12.26
N GLU A 44 6.28 1.45 12.36
CA GLU A 44 5.69 0.15 12.08
C GLU A 44 5.76 -0.18 10.58
N ALA A 45 5.41 0.78 9.72
CA ALA A 45 5.51 0.66 8.27
C ALA A 45 6.96 0.41 7.80
N GLU A 46 7.92 1.16 8.34
CA GLU A 46 9.35 0.98 8.04
C GLU A 46 9.83 -0.43 8.42
N LYS A 47 9.48 -0.91 9.61
CA LYS A 47 9.80 -2.28 10.07
C LYS A 47 9.14 -3.36 9.23
N ALA A 48 7.98 -3.08 8.65
CA ALA A 48 7.30 -3.95 7.70
C ALA A 48 7.93 -3.91 6.29
N GLY A 49 8.95 -3.08 6.05
CA GLY A 49 9.65 -2.97 4.77
C GLY A 49 9.06 -1.92 3.82
N VAL A 50 8.15 -1.06 4.30
CA VAL A 50 7.56 0.00 3.48
C VAL A 50 8.58 1.12 3.24
N GLN A 51 9.03 1.25 2.00
CA GLN A 51 9.95 2.30 1.55
C GLN A 51 9.26 3.54 0.96
N SER A 52 8.05 3.38 0.42
CA SER A 52 7.24 4.45 -0.14
C SER A 52 5.76 4.14 0.00
N VAL A 53 4.90 5.14 -0.17
CA VAL A 53 3.44 4.97 -0.18
C VAL A 53 2.85 5.56 -1.47
N PRO A 54 1.71 5.03 -1.97
CA PRO A 54 0.90 3.95 -1.39
C PRO A 54 1.54 2.57 -1.50
N ALA A 55 1.36 1.72 -0.47
CA ALA A 55 1.92 0.37 -0.43
C ALA A 55 1.05 -0.63 0.33
N LEU A 56 1.03 -1.88 -0.14
CA LEU A 56 0.32 -2.98 0.49
C LEU A 56 1.30 -3.99 1.09
N VAL A 57 1.21 -4.22 2.40
CA VAL A 57 1.92 -5.31 3.08
C VAL A 57 1.00 -6.54 3.10
N THR A 58 1.41 -7.59 2.42
CA THR A 58 0.66 -8.85 2.33
C THR A 58 0.75 -9.66 3.64
N PRO A 59 -0.17 -10.62 3.88
CA PRO A 59 -0.09 -11.49 5.06
C PRO A 59 1.21 -12.29 5.19
N ASN A 60 1.88 -12.52 4.06
CA ASN A 60 3.16 -13.24 3.97
C ASN A 60 4.38 -12.34 4.17
N GLY A 61 4.18 -11.03 4.44
CA GLY A 61 5.24 -10.06 4.70
C GLY A 61 5.84 -9.40 3.46
N ASN A 62 5.35 -9.72 2.25
CA ASN A 62 5.79 -9.01 1.04
C ASN A 62 5.18 -7.60 1.00
N VAL A 63 5.97 -6.63 0.52
CA VAL A 63 5.52 -5.25 0.32
C VAL A 63 5.33 -5.01 -1.18
N LEU A 64 4.15 -4.51 -1.54
CA LEU A 64 3.79 -4.12 -2.90
C LEU A 64 3.67 -2.60 -2.94
N HIS A 65 4.67 -1.92 -3.49
CA HIS A 65 4.64 -0.47 -3.70
C HIS A 65 3.82 -0.13 -4.94
N ILE A 66 2.83 0.74 -4.79
CA ILE A 66 1.90 1.15 -5.85
C ILE A 66 2.30 2.55 -6.33
N ASN A 67 3.46 2.67 -6.97
CA ASN A 67 3.96 3.96 -7.45
C ASN A 67 4.94 3.87 -8.63
N PHE A 68 4.62 3.02 -9.62
CA PHE A 68 5.27 2.89 -10.93
C PHE A 68 6.58 2.06 -10.97
N GLY A 69 6.53 0.95 -11.72
CA GLY A 69 7.66 0.05 -12.00
C GLY A 69 8.25 0.26 -13.40
N ALA A 70 8.67 -0.81 -14.08
CA ALA A 70 9.11 -0.72 -15.48
C ALA A 70 7.95 -0.31 -16.40
N SER A 71 8.22 0.52 -17.40
CA SER A 71 7.21 0.87 -18.39
C SER A 71 6.93 -0.33 -19.31
N LEU A 72 5.74 -0.39 -19.91
CA LEU A 72 5.47 -1.42 -20.93
C LEU A 72 6.38 -1.28 -22.15
N ASP A 73 6.88 -0.08 -22.43
CA ASP A 73 7.83 0.15 -23.52
C ASP A 73 9.22 -0.42 -23.21
N ASP A 74 9.65 -0.44 -21.93
CA ASP A 74 10.87 -1.14 -21.51
C ASP A 74 10.81 -2.65 -21.78
N LEU A 75 9.60 -3.20 -21.83
CA LEU A 75 9.34 -4.63 -22.04
C LEU A 75 9.12 -5.03 -23.50
N LYS A 76 8.89 -4.07 -24.42
CA LYS A 76 8.65 -4.32 -25.85
C LYS A 76 9.93 -4.40 -26.70
N LYS A 77 11.09 -4.57 -26.06
CA LYS A 77 12.39 -4.72 -26.75
C LYS A 77 12.43 -5.95 -27.65
#